data_AF-A0A6J2YWU2-F1
#
_entry.id   AF-A0A6J2YWU2-F1
#
_cell.length_a   1.000
_cell.length_b   1.000
_cell.length_c   1.000
_cell.angle_alpha   90.00
_cell.angle_beta   90.00
_cell.angle_gamma   90.00
#
_symmetry.space_group_name_H-M   'P 1'
#
loop_
_entity.id
_entity.type
_entity.pdbx_description
1 polymer ?
#
loop_
_entity_poly.entity_id
_entity_poly.type
_entity_poly.pdbx_seq_one_letter_code
_entity_poly.pdbx_strand_id
1 'polypeptide(L)'
;MTDLAKLTRKRGNIKGQLTRLETFIQNYDSSKHHEISIRLKRAGEWWDEFESIQDEIEDLDDSDEQVAERDDFGTKYFDILGRLNLLAHGGSTQDSTAPRTEVRLPPMEVPIFYGSYKQWLEFHDSFKSWALKGTAANVIHSLEVSSENYQVAWDLLKERFENKKLIALSHIDSICNVPGLTKESHSGLRKMLDELRKDLRALKILGLGVEHRIH
;
A
#
# COMPACT_ATOMS: atom_id res chain seq x y z
N MET A 1 14.11 -37.22 -10.27
CA MET A 1 15.16 -36.98 -9.24
C MET A 1 15.93 -35.66 -9.44
N THR A 2 16.20 -35.21 -10.67
CA THR A 2 16.97 -33.97 -10.94
C THR A 2 16.21 -32.66 -10.65
N ASP A 3 14.89 -32.61 -10.87
CA ASP A 3 14.12 -31.38 -10.70
C ASP A 3 13.80 -31.07 -9.23
N LEU A 4 13.40 -32.08 -8.44
CA LEU A 4 13.18 -31.91 -6.99
C LEU A 4 14.44 -31.39 -6.29
N ALA A 5 15.60 -32.01 -6.54
CA ALA A 5 16.87 -31.57 -5.94
C ALA A 5 17.25 -30.12 -6.33
N LYS A 6 16.91 -29.71 -7.56
CA LYS A 6 17.13 -28.34 -8.04
C LYS A 6 16.17 -27.36 -7.35
N LEU A 7 14.90 -27.73 -7.18
CA LEU A 7 13.89 -26.93 -6.48
C LEU A 7 14.24 -26.78 -5.00
N THR A 8 14.56 -27.86 -4.30
CA THR A 8 15.00 -27.83 -2.89
C THR A 8 16.23 -26.94 -2.70
N ARG A 9 17.19 -26.97 -3.65
CA ARG A 9 18.35 -26.07 -3.62
C ARG A 9 17.94 -24.60 -3.80
N LYS A 10 17.01 -24.28 -4.70
CA LYS A 10 16.49 -22.92 -4.86
C LYS A 10 15.76 -22.44 -3.60
N ARG A 11 14.88 -23.27 -3.04
CA ARG A 11 14.20 -23.01 -1.75
C ARG A 11 15.22 -22.71 -0.64
N GLY A 12 16.26 -23.53 -0.54
CA GLY A 12 17.36 -23.33 0.41
C GLY A 12 18.07 -21.98 0.24
N ASN A 13 18.26 -21.51 -0.99
CA ASN A 13 18.84 -20.20 -1.24
C ASN A 13 17.94 -19.07 -0.70
N ILE A 14 16.62 -19.16 -0.92
CA ILE A 14 15.66 -18.17 -0.42
C ILE A 14 15.65 -18.16 1.11
N LYS A 15 15.59 -19.33 1.75
CA LYS A 15 15.73 -19.47 3.21
C LYS A 15 17.01 -18.79 3.71
N GLY A 16 18.14 -18.97 3.01
CA GLY A 16 19.40 -18.31 3.34
C GLY A 16 19.36 -16.78 3.20
N GLN A 17 18.59 -16.22 2.25
CA GLN A 17 18.38 -14.77 2.16
C GLN A 17 17.57 -14.24 3.34
N LEU A 18 16.55 -14.99 3.76
CA LEU A 18 15.74 -14.64 4.93
C LEU A 18 16.59 -14.65 6.22
N THR A 19 17.48 -15.63 6.40
CA THR A 19 18.44 -15.66 7.53
C THR A 19 19.38 -14.45 7.53
N ARG A 20 19.84 -14.00 6.36
CA ARG A 20 20.68 -12.79 6.25
C ARG A 20 19.89 -11.53 6.61
N LEU A 21 18.60 -11.49 6.28
CA LEU A 21 17.72 -10.40 6.66
C LEU A 21 17.48 -10.37 8.17
N GLU A 22 17.26 -11.54 8.77
CA GLU A 22 17.17 -11.66 10.23
C GLU A 22 18.47 -11.18 10.92
N THR A 23 19.62 -11.59 10.41
CA THR A 23 20.93 -11.15 10.90
C THR A 23 21.09 -9.63 10.79
N PHE A 24 20.58 -9.02 9.73
CA PHE A 24 20.55 -7.56 9.59
C PHE A 24 19.69 -6.90 10.67
N ILE A 25 18.50 -7.44 10.97
CA ILE A 25 17.61 -6.93 12.02
C ILE A 25 18.28 -7.05 13.40
N GLN A 26 18.89 -8.19 13.70
CA GLN A 26 19.57 -8.43 14.98
C GLN A 26 20.75 -7.48 15.20
N ASN A 27 21.45 -7.10 14.12
CA ASN A 27 22.59 -6.18 14.15
C ASN A 27 22.23 -4.80 13.60
N TYR A 28 20.95 -4.42 13.68
CA TYR A 28 20.45 -3.17 13.12
C TYR A 28 21.01 -1.97 13.87
N ASP A 29 21.39 -0.95 13.10
CA ASP A 29 21.77 0.35 13.62
C ASP A 29 21.16 1.46 12.74
N SER A 30 20.93 2.63 13.33
CA SER A 30 20.22 3.73 12.68
C SER A 30 20.93 4.28 11.43
N SER A 31 22.24 4.04 11.25
CA SER A 31 22.94 4.47 10.03
C SER A 31 22.49 3.67 8.80
N LYS A 32 22.01 2.44 9.00
CA LYS A 32 21.50 1.55 7.95
C LYS A 32 19.99 1.67 7.70
N HIS A 33 19.31 2.64 8.31
CA HIS A 33 17.85 2.81 8.17
C HIS A 33 17.40 2.94 6.70
N HIS A 34 18.22 3.57 5.86
CA HIS A 34 17.96 3.71 4.43
C HIS A 34 17.87 2.36 3.67
N GLU A 35 18.47 1.28 4.19
CA GLU A 35 18.41 -0.05 3.60
C GLU A 35 17.07 -0.75 3.82
N ILE A 36 16.30 -0.34 4.84
CA ILE A 36 15.09 -1.05 5.27
C ILE A 36 14.05 -1.13 4.15
N SER A 37 13.77 -0.01 3.48
CA SER A 37 12.82 0.03 2.37
C SER A 37 13.20 -0.90 1.22
N ILE A 38 14.49 -1.00 0.92
CA ILE A 38 15.04 -1.86 -0.13
C ILE A 38 14.91 -3.32 0.27
N ARG A 39 15.22 -3.64 1.54
CA ARG A 39 15.12 -4.99 2.09
C ARG A 39 13.68 -5.48 2.21
N LEU A 40 12.74 -4.61 2.57
CA LEU A 40 11.29 -4.91 2.56
C LEU A 40 10.82 -5.29 1.17
N LYS A 41 11.20 -4.50 0.14
CA LYS A 41 10.87 -4.82 -1.24
C LYS A 41 11.43 -6.18 -1.67
N ARG A 42 12.70 -6.46 -1.35
CA ARG A 42 13.33 -7.75 -1.67
C ARG A 42 12.70 -8.93 -0.95
N ALA A 43 12.29 -8.74 0.31
CA ALA A 43 11.56 -9.77 1.05
C ALA A 43 10.23 -10.14 0.38
N GLY A 44 9.52 -9.17 -0.22
CA GLY A 44 8.33 -9.47 -1.03
C GLY A 44 8.64 -10.37 -2.24
N GLU A 45 9.69 -10.05 -3.00
CA GLU A 45 10.10 -10.86 -4.16
C GLU A 45 10.50 -12.29 -3.78
N TRP A 46 11.13 -12.47 -2.61
CA TRP A 46 11.49 -13.80 -2.09
C TRP A 46 10.29 -14.63 -1.65
N TRP A 47 9.22 -13.99 -1.18
CA TRP A 47 7.97 -14.68 -0.83
C TRP A 47 7.33 -15.29 -2.06
N ASP A 48 7.14 -14.49 -3.11
CA ASP A 48 6.54 -14.95 -4.36
C ASP A 48 7.37 -16.07 -5.00
N GLU A 49 8.70 -15.96 -4.97
CA GLU A 49 9.60 -17.00 -5.48
C GLU A 49 9.55 -18.27 -4.62
N PHE A 50 9.44 -18.14 -3.29
CA PHE A 50 9.28 -19.28 -2.39
C PHE A 50 7.98 -20.02 -2.64
N GLU A 51 6.85 -19.31 -2.69
CA GLU A 51 5.52 -19.91 -2.91
C GLU A 51 5.51 -20.69 -4.23
N SER A 52 5.99 -20.09 -5.32
CA SER A 52 6.10 -20.77 -6.61
C SER A 52 6.97 -22.03 -6.56
N ILE A 53 8.12 -21.99 -5.86
CA ILE A 53 8.99 -23.17 -5.73
C ILE A 53 8.35 -24.22 -4.84
N GLN A 54 7.68 -23.81 -3.76
CA GLN A 54 7.07 -24.72 -2.80
C GLN A 54 5.84 -25.42 -3.40
N ASP A 55 5.04 -24.73 -4.21
CA ASP A 55 3.96 -25.32 -5.02
C ASP A 55 4.53 -26.41 -5.96
N GLU A 56 5.60 -26.10 -6.71
CA GLU A 56 6.25 -27.09 -7.60
C GLU A 56 6.86 -28.28 -6.84
N ILE A 57 7.28 -28.10 -5.58
CA ILE A 57 7.79 -29.19 -4.74
C ILE A 57 6.64 -30.05 -4.25
N GLU A 58 5.55 -29.45 -3.74
CA GLU A 58 4.37 -30.15 -3.23
C GLU A 58 3.64 -30.93 -4.33
N ASP A 59 3.70 -30.46 -5.59
CA ASP A 59 3.25 -31.23 -6.76
C ASP A 59 4.06 -32.52 -7.01
N LEU A 60 5.33 -32.55 -6.59
CA LEU A 60 6.25 -33.68 -6.76
C LEU A 60 6.39 -34.55 -5.50
N ASP A 61 6.12 -33.98 -4.33
CA ASP A 61 6.28 -34.53 -3.00
C ASP A 61 5.24 -33.88 -2.06
N ASP A 62 4.06 -34.50 -1.97
CA ASP A 62 2.92 -34.04 -1.17
C ASP A 62 2.99 -34.49 0.30
N SER A 63 4.19 -34.81 0.79
CA SER A 63 4.41 -35.27 2.15
C SER A 63 4.11 -34.19 3.19
N ASP A 64 3.71 -34.63 4.40
CA ASP A 64 3.47 -33.73 5.54
C ASP A 64 4.71 -32.88 5.87
N GLU A 65 5.92 -33.38 5.57
CA GLU A 65 7.16 -32.63 5.70
C GLU A 65 7.21 -31.37 4.82
N GLN A 66 6.68 -31.40 3.59
CA GLN A 66 6.65 -30.21 2.73
C GLN A 66 5.60 -29.21 3.21
N VAL A 67 4.43 -29.69 3.67
CA VAL A 67 3.40 -28.82 4.27
C VAL A 67 3.96 -28.11 5.52
N ALA A 68 4.65 -28.85 6.39
CA ALA A 68 5.29 -28.28 7.58
C ALA A 68 6.39 -27.26 7.23
N GLU A 69 7.16 -27.51 6.17
CA GLU A 69 8.19 -26.57 5.68
C GLU A 69 7.58 -25.23 5.22
N ARG A 70 6.40 -25.26 4.59
CA ARG A 70 5.66 -24.04 4.21
C ARG A 70 5.25 -23.24 5.44
N ASP A 71 4.64 -23.90 6.42
CA ASP A 71 4.19 -23.26 7.67
C ASP A 71 5.37 -22.65 8.45
N ASP A 72 6.47 -23.40 8.55
CA ASP A 72 7.71 -22.97 9.21
C ASP A 72 8.33 -21.76 8.51
N PHE A 73 8.36 -21.77 7.17
CA PHE A 73 8.87 -20.64 6.40
C PHE A 73 7.97 -19.41 6.55
N GLY A 74 6.65 -19.59 6.40
CA GLY A 74 5.65 -18.54 6.58
C GLY A 74 5.78 -17.84 7.94
N THR A 75 5.82 -18.63 9.01
CA THR A 75 5.96 -18.11 10.37
C THR A 75 7.22 -17.25 10.54
N LYS A 76 8.38 -17.75 10.06
CA LYS A 76 9.65 -17.00 10.13
C LYS A 76 9.63 -15.75 9.26
N TYR A 77 9.06 -15.84 8.06
CA TYR A 77 8.96 -14.74 7.13
C TYR A 77 8.17 -13.58 7.71
N PHE A 78 6.98 -13.85 8.27
CA PHE A 78 6.13 -12.82 8.84
C PHE A 78 6.71 -12.20 10.12
N ASP A 79 7.39 -12.98 10.98
CA ASP A 79 8.12 -12.42 12.13
C ASP A 79 9.18 -11.41 11.69
N ILE A 80 10.02 -11.81 10.72
CA ILE A 80 11.11 -10.98 10.20
C ILE A 80 10.56 -9.71 9.54
N LEU A 81 9.52 -9.82 8.71
CA LEU A 81 8.87 -8.66 8.10
C LEU A 81 8.25 -7.72 9.12
N GLY A 82 7.56 -8.27 10.14
CA GLY A 82 6.96 -7.47 11.21
C GLY A 82 8.01 -6.64 11.93
N ARG A 83 9.11 -7.29 12.35
CA ARG A 83 10.25 -6.62 13.01
C ARG A 83 10.90 -5.58 12.11
N LEU A 84 11.07 -5.87 10.82
CA LEU A 84 11.65 -4.93 9.86
C LEU A 84 10.75 -3.70 9.63
N ASN A 85 9.43 -3.88 9.61
CA ASN A 85 8.46 -2.78 9.52
C ASN A 85 8.46 -1.91 10.79
N LEU A 86 8.57 -2.52 11.98
CA LEU A 86 8.73 -1.76 13.23
C LEU A 86 9.96 -0.85 13.19
N LEU A 87 11.09 -1.37 12.72
CA LEU A 87 12.31 -0.58 12.53
C LEU A 87 12.13 0.55 11.51
N ALA A 88 11.34 0.35 10.45
CA ALA A 88 11.05 1.38 9.46
C ALA A 88 10.26 2.57 10.03
N HIS A 89 9.43 2.34 11.05
CA HIS A 89 8.52 3.35 11.62
C HIS A 89 9.03 3.94 12.94
N GLY A 90 10.27 3.63 13.33
CA GLY A 90 10.88 4.11 14.58
C GLY A 90 10.41 3.37 15.84
N GLY A 91 9.75 2.22 15.68
CA GLY A 91 9.37 1.34 16.79
C GLY A 91 10.61 0.66 17.36
N SER A 92 10.97 1.03 18.60
CA SER A 92 12.02 0.33 19.35
C SER A 92 11.52 -1.05 19.76
N THR A 93 12.30 -2.09 19.45
CA THR A 93 12.09 -3.45 19.98
C THR A 93 12.71 -3.56 21.37
N GLN A 94 12.13 -2.95 22.41
CA GLN A 94 12.46 -3.26 23.80
C GLN A 94 11.27 -3.12 24.76
N ASP A 95 11.28 -4.03 25.73
CA ASP A 95 10.33 -4.34 26.80
C ASP A 95 10.30 -3.29 27.93
N SER A 96 9.21 -3.28 28.72
CA SER A 96 9.00 -2.69 30.07
C SER A 96 8.68 -1.18 30.31
N THR A 97 7.46 -0.97 30.82
CA THR A 97 7.01 -0.14 31.98
C THR A 97 7.55 1.29 32.22
N ALA A 98 6.76 2.33 31.86
CA ALA A 98 6.39 3.52 32.68
C ALA A 98 5.75 4.63 31.80
N PRO A 99 4.87 5.49 32.35
CA PRO A 99 3.96 6.30 31.55
C PRO A 99 4.59 7.64 31.15
N ARG A 100 4.55 7.98 29.87
CA ARG A 100 4.72 9.37 29.41
C ARG A 100 3.63 9.74 28.42
N THR A 101 2.77 10.64 28.89
CA THR A 101 1.91 11.51 28.11
C THR A 101 2.76 12.35 27.16
N GLU A 102 2.86 11.91 25.92
CA GLU A 102 3.12 12.76 24.76
C GLU A 102 2.07 12.43 23.70
N VAL A 103 1.18 13.40 23.48
CA VAL A 103 0.17 13.36 22.43
C VAL A 103 0.91 13.43 21.09
N ARG A 104 1.20 12.26 20.51
CA ARG A 104 1.52 12.13 19.09
C ARG A 104 0.31 11.52 18.41
N LEU A 105 -0.24 12.27 17.47
CA LEU A 105 -1.35 11.80 16.64
C LEU A 105 -0.91 10.51 15.94
N PRO A 106 -1.65 9.40 16.09
CA PRO A 106 -1.28 8.12 15.50
C PRO A 106 -1.08 8.25 13.99
N PRO A 107 -0.05 7.62 13.40
CA PRO A 107 0.02 7.44 11.96
C PRO A 107 -1.21 6.65 11.50
N MET A 108 -1.73 7.01 10.33
CA MET A 108 -3.04 6.57 9.84
C MET A 108 -3.02 5.10 9.36
N GLU A 109 -3.16 4.18 10.31
CA GLU A 109 -3.22 2.71 10.26
C GLU A 109 -4.29 1.98 9.43
N VAL A 110 -4.54 2.20 8.12
CA VAL A 110 -5.67 1.56 7.35
C VAL A 110 -6.10 0.17 7.89
N PRO A 111 -7.35 -0.04 8.36
CA PRO A 111 -7.61 -0.97 9.44
C PRO A 111 -7.89 -2.27 8.72
N ILE A 112 -7.06 -3.27 8.92
CA ILE A 112 -7.20 -4.48 8.11
C ILE A 112 -8.35 -5.29 8.68
N PHE A 113 -9.45 -5.39 7.93
CA PHE A 113 -10.62 -6.18 8.30
C PHE A 113 -10.51 -7.61 7.78
N TYR A 114 -10.33 -8.55 8.70
CA TYR A 114 -10.23 -9.97 8.40
C TYR A 114 -11.58 -10.70 8.45
N GLY A 115 -12.71 -9.98 8.43
CA GLY A 115 -14.05 -10.59 8.40
C GLY A 115 -14.61 -11.02 9.77
N SER A 116 -13.97 -10.64 10.88
CA SER A 116 -14.45 -10.96 12.23
C SER A 116 -15.61 -10.06 12.66
N TYR A 117 -16.75 -10.65 13.05
CA TYR A 117 -17.91 -9.90 13.56
C TYR A 117 -17.59 -9.03 14.79
N LYS A 118 -16.61 -9.43 15.62
CA LYS A 118 -16.20 -8.66 16.80
C LYS A 118 -15.41 -7.40 16.45
N GLN A 119 -14.71 -7.40 15.31
CA GLN A 119 -13.91 -6.27 14.82
C GLN A 119 -14.69 -5.35 13.89
N TRP A 120 -15.92 -5.73 13.52
CA TRP A 120 -16.72 -5.03 12.52
C TRP A 120 -16.97 -3.57 12.89
N LEU A 121 -17.43 -3.31 14.11
CA LEU A 121 -17.76 -1.95 14.57
C LEU A 121 -16.52 -1.03 14.57
N GLU A 122 -15.39 -1.51 15.08
CA GLU A 122 -14.14 -0.74 15.18
C GLU A 122 -13.49 -0.49 13.82
N PHE A 123 -13.44 -1.51 12.96
CA PHE A 123 -12.99 -1.38 11.58
C PHE A 123 -13.87 -0.39 10.81
N HIS A 124 -15.17 -0.53 10.96
CA HIS A 124 -16.15 0.27 10.25
C HIS A 124 -15.99 1.77 10.58
N ASP A 125 -15.86 2.13 11.86
CA ASP A 125 -15.70 3.53 12.28
C ASP A 125 -14.34 4.11 11.87
N SER A 126 -13.29 3.28 11.91
CA SER A 126 -11.95 3.65 11.45
C SER A 126 -11.90 3.84 9.92
N PHE A 127 -12.59 3.00 9.15
CA PHE A 127 -12.70 3.10 7.70
C PHE A 127 -13.40 4.40 7.27
N LYS A 128 -14.47 4.82 7.96
CA LYS A 128 -15.14 6.10 7.71
C LYS A 128 -14.22 7.31 7.93
N SER A 129 -13.44 7.29 9.02
CA SER A 129 -12.47 8.33 9.36
C SER A 129 -11.35 8.46 8.30
N TRP A 130 -11.02 7.36 7.62
CA TRP A 130 -9.91 7.32 6.67
C TRP A 130 -10.29 7.51 5.21
N ALA A 131 -11.47 7.05 4.81
CA ALA A 131 -11.95 7.24 3.45
C ALA A 131 -12.34 8.71 3.15
N LEU A 132 -12.72 9.48 4.17
CA LEU A 132 -13.22 10.84 4.01
C LEU A 132 -12.54 11.77 5.02
N LYS A 133 -11.95 12.87 4.51
CA LYS A 133 -11.27 13.87 5.33
C LYS A 133 -11.80 15.28 5.03
N GLY A 134 -11.63 16.18 5.99
CA GLY A 134 -11.96 17.59 5.83
C GLY A 134 -13.45 17.80 5.51
N THR A 135 -13.73 18.65 4.51
CA THR A 135 -15.11 19.01 4.15
C THR A 135 -15.96 17.84 3.69
N ALA A 136 -15.37 16.75 3.18
CA ALA A 136 -16.11 15.54 2.79
C ALA A 136 -16.60 14.72 4.00
N ALA A 137 -15.82 14.68 5.10
CA ALA A 137 -16.22 14.02 6.33
C ALA A 137 -17.40 14.75 7.00
N ASN A 138 -17.37 16.09 7.00
CA ASN A 138 -18.43 16.92 7.59
C ASN A 138 -19.80 16.73 6.91
N VAL A 139 -19.83 16.38 5.63
CA VAL A 139 -21.08 16.20 4.86
C VAL A 139 -21.90 15.02 5.36
N ILE A 140 -21.23 13.99 5.86
CA ILE A 140 -21.88 12.74 6.27
C ILE A 140 -21.76 12.48 7.77
N HIS A 141 -21.17 13.42 8.53
CA HIS A 141 -20.92 13.28 9.96
C HIS A 141 -22.21 13.16 10.81
N SER A 142 -23.31 13.74 10.33
CA SER A 142 -24.62 13.68 11.00
C SER A 142 -25.43 12.41 10.67
N LEU A 143 -24.95 11.56 9.76
CA LEU A 143 -25.63 10.32 9.41
C LEU A 143 -25.19 9.20 10.34
N GLU A 144 -26.17 8.57 10.99
CA GLU A 144 -25.91 7.36 11.76
C GLU A 144 -25.39 6.24 10.86
N VAL A 145 -24.57 5.39 11.45
CA VAL A 145 -23.92 4.30 10.75
C VAL A 145 -24.90 3.14 10.55
N SER A 146 -25.46 3.03 9.35
CA SER A 146 -26.28 1.88 8.93
C SER A 146 -26.01 1.57 7.46
N SER A 147 -26.21 0.32 7.05
CA SER A 147 -26.19 -0.11 5.65
C SER A 147 -27.18 0.69 4.80
N GLU A 148 -28.30 1.10 5.40
CA GLU A 148 -29.34 1.93 4.77
C GLU A 148 -28.84 3.37 4.52
N ASN A 149 -27.95 3.88 5.38
CA ASN A 149 -27.43 5.24 5.30
C ASN A 149 -26.18 5.35 4.39
N TYR A 150 -25.61 4.23 3.95
CA TYR A 150 -24.46 4.25 3.04
C TYR A 150 -24.83 4.85 1.68
N GLN A 151 -25.97 4.46 1.12
CA GLN A 151 -26.44 4.98 -0.15
C GLN A 151 -26.73 6.48 -0.05
N VAL A 152 -27.37 6.91 1.04
CA VAL A 152 -27.65 8.34 1.32
C VAL A 152 -26.36 9.14 1.46
N ALA A 153 -25.37 8.62 2.19
CA ALA A 153 -24.06 9.27 2.35
C ALA A 153 -23.33 9.41 1.00
N TRP A 154 -23.38 8.39 0.15
CA TRP A 154 -22.78 8.43 -1.18
C TRP A 154 -23.44 9.45 -2.10
N ASP A 155 -24.78 9.53 -2.08
CA ASP A 155 -25.53 10.48 -2.90
C ASP A 155 -25.28 11.94 -2.46
N LEU A 156 -25.16 12.21 -1.15
CA LEU A 156 -24.76 13.53 -0.63
C LEU A 156 -23.35 13.95 -1.05
N LEU A 157 -22.40 12.99 -1.07
CA LEU A 157 -21.04 13.25 -1.54
C LEU A 157 -21.04 13.56 -3.04
N LYS A 158 -21.82 12.83 -3.84
CA LYS A 158 -21.99 13.10 -5.27
C LYS A 158 -22.60 14.47 -5.51
N GLU A 159 -23.68 14.82 -4.81
CA GLU A 159 -24.32 16.12 -4.95
C GLU A 159 -23.34 17.27 -4.70
N ARG A 160 -22.47 17.12 -3.70
CA ARG A 160 -21.55 18.19 -3.30
C ARG A 160 -20.27 18.26 -4.12
N PHE A 161 -19.72 17.11 -4.54
CA PHE A 161 -18.39 17.05 -5.14
C PHE A 161 -18.40 16.59 -6.61
N GLU A 162 -19.46 15.95 -7.11
CA GLU A 162 -19.58 15.49 -8.51
C GLU A 162 -20.10 16.60 -9.45
N ASN A 163 -19.59 17.84 -9.29
CA ASN A 163 -19.88 18.92 -10.23
C ASN A 163 -18.90 18.85 -11.42
N LYS A 164 -19.32 18.13 -12.47
CA LYS A 164 -18.52 17.92 -13.70
C LYS A 164 -17.95 19.21 -14.30
N LYS A 165 -18.67 20.34 -14.20
CA LYS A 165 -18.19 21.64 -14.71
C LYS A 165 -17.04 22.20 -13.87
N LEU A 166 -17.14 22.15 -12.55
CA LEU A 166 -16.07 22.63 -11.66
C LEU A 166 -14.84 21.72 -11.73
N ILE A 167 -15.04 20.41 -11.82
CA ILE A 167 -13.95 19.45 -12.03
C ILE A 167 -13.22 19.75 -13.35
N ALA A 168 -13.98 19.99 -14.43
CA ALA A 168 -13.41 20.37 -15.71
C ALA A 168 -12.66 21.71 -15.65
N LEU A 169 -13.23 22.74 -15.02
CA LEU A 169 -12.57 24.03 -14.85
C LEU A 169 -11.27 23.91 -14.06
N SER A 170 -11.21 23.04 -13.04
CA SER A 170 -9.98 22.77 -12.29
C SER A 170 -8.88 22.15 -13.17
N HIS A 171 -9.24 21.21 -14.05
CA HIS A 171 -8.28 20.64 -15.01
C HIS A 171 -7.87 21.65 -16.08
N ILE A 172 -8.80 22.49 -16.56
CA ILE A 172 -8.49 23.57 -17.51
C ILE A 172 -7.54 24.59 -16.89
N ASP A 173 -7.80 25.01 -15.65
CA ASP A 173 -6.93 25.94 -14.92
C ASP A 173 -5.53 25.35 -14.72
N SER A 174 -5.44 24.05 -14.41
CA SER A 174 -4.17 23.33 -14.28
C SER A 174 -3.40 23.27 -15.62
N ILE A 175 -4.10 23.13 -16.75
CA ILE A 175 -3.51 23.19 -18.11
C ILE A 175 -3.07 24.62 -18.47
N CYS A 176 -3.84 25.63 -18.09
CA CYS A 176 -3.54 27.03 -18.39
C CYS A 176 -2.40 27.59 -17.53
N ASN A 177 -2.26 27.11 -16.29
CA ASN A 177 -1.27 27.57 -15.32
C ASN A 177 -0.06 26.64 -15.20
N VAL A 178 0.25 25.87 -16.25
CA VAL A 178 1.46 25.03 -16.26
C VAL A 178 2.70 25.91 -16.03
N PRO A 179 3.49 25.66 -14.97
CA PRO A 179 4.62 26.51 -14.63
C PRO A 179 5.67 26.47 -15.74
N GLY A 180 6.08 27.64 -16.22
CA GLY A 180 7.13 27.76 -17.23
C GLY A 180 8.41 27.07 -16.77
N LEU A 181 9.00 26.25 -17.63
CA LEU A 181 10.26 25.56 -17.33
C LEU A 181 11.37 26.60 -17.15
N THR A 182 11.85 26.76 -15.91
CA THR A 182 12.91 27.72 -15.56
C THR A 182 14.30 27.25 -16.00
N LYS A 183 14.46 25.98 -16.35
CA LYS A 183 15.68 25.39 -16.91
C LYS A 183 15.32 24.24 -17.84
N GLU A 184 15.82 24.26 -19.07
CA GLU A 184 15.59 23.20 -20.04
C GLU A 184 16.18 21.87 -19.54
N SER A 185 15.30 20.94 -19.18
CA SER A 185 15.66 19.59 -18.76
C SER A 185 14.68 18.60 -19.36
N HIS A 186 15.21 17.54 -19.99
CA HIS A 186 14.42 16.45 -20.56
C HIS A 186 13.47 15.81 -19.52
N SER A 187 13.87 15.77 -18.24
CA SER A 187 13.01 15.28 -17.15
C SER A 187 11.86 16.23 -16.80
N GLY A 188 12.07 17.54 -16.92
CA GLY A 188 11.02 18.56 -16.70
C GLY A 188 9.97 18.54 -17.81
N LEU A 189 10.42 18.45 -19.07
CA LEU A 189 9.53 18.32 -20.23
C LEU A 189 8.65 17.07 -20.15
N ARG A 190 9.23 15.93 -19.73
CA ARG A 190 8.46 14.70 -19.61
C ARG A 190 7.41 14.75 -18.50
N LYS A 191 7.76 15.29 -17.33
CA LYS A 191 6.80 15.48 -16.23
C LYS A 191 5.65 16.40 -16.64
N MET A 192 5.96 17.52 -17.28
CA MET A 192 4.96 18.46 -17.79
C MET A 192 4.04 17.80 -18.81
N LEU A 193 4.59 17.01 -19.73
CA LEU A 193 3.81 16.26 -20.72
C LEU A 193 2.90 15.21 -20.06
N ASP A 194 3.39 14.52 -19.03
CA ASP A 194 2.62 13.50 -18.31
C ASP A 194 1.47 14.14 -17.48
N GLU A 195 1.71 15.29 -16.87
CA GLU A 195 0.69 16.09 -16.16
C GLU A 195 -0.39 16.60 -17.13
N LEU A 196 0.01 17.22 -18.25
CA LEU A 196 -0.91 17.65 -19.30
C LEU A 196 -1.75 16.49 -19.87
N ARG A 197 -1.12 15.34 -20.10
CA ARG A 197 -1.82 14.14 -20.57
C ARG A 197 -2.82 13.62 -19.55
N LYS A 198 -2.51 13.70 -18.26
CA LYS A 198 -3.43 13.30 -17.18
C LYS A 198 -4.66 14.20 -17.17
N ASP A 199 -4.49 15.52 -17.24
CA ASP A 199 -5.61 16.46 -17.24
C ASP A 199 -6.46 16.37 -18.51
N LEU A 200 -5.84 16.20 -19.68
CA LEU A 200 -6.55 15.98 -20.95
C LEU A 200 -7.35 14.67 -20.96
N ARG A 201 -6.82 13.60 -20.35
CA ARG A 201 -7.57 12.33 -20.18
C ARG A 201 -8.76 12.53 -19.25
N ALA A 202 -8.59 13.25 -18.15
CA ALA A 202 -9.68 13.54 -17.21
C ALA A 202 -10.81 14.34 -17.90
N LEU A 203 -10.46 15.36 -18.69
CA LEU A 203 -11.41 16.13 -19.50
C LEU A 203 -12.12 15.28 -20.56
N LYS A 204 -11.40 14.35 -21.21
CA LYS A 204 -12.00 13.39 -22.17
C LYS A 204 -13.01 12.45 -21.49
N ILE A 205 -12.70 11.94 -20.31
CA ILE A 205 -13.61 11.09 -19.51
C ILE A 205 -14.86 11.86 -19.08
N LEU A 206 -14.72 13.17 -18.78
CA LEU A 206 -15.84 14.06 -18.45
C LEU A 206 -16.72 14.43 -19.66
N GLY A 207 -16.42 13.92 -20.86
CA GLY A 207 -17.19 14.18 -22.08
C GLY A 207 -16.93 15.56 -22.71
N LEU A 208 -15.91 16.27 -22.24
CA LEU A 208 -15.47 17.57 -22.78
C LEU A 208 -14.28 17.41 -23.73
N GLY A 209 -14.18 16.25 -24.38
CA GLY A 209 -13.12 15.96 -25.34
C GLY A 209 -13.10 17.02 -26.43
N VAL A 210 -11.95 17.68 -26.58
CA VAL A 210 -11.65 18.55 -27.71
C VAL A 210 -11.59 17.68 -28.95
N GLU A 211 -12.74 17.43 -29.57
CA GLU A 211 -12.78 16.98 -30.95
C GLU A 211 -12.21 18.12 -31.79
N HIS A 212 -11.08 17.85 -32.43
CA HIS A 212 -10.54 18.65 -33.51
C HIS A 212 -11.63 18.80 -34.59
N ARG A 213 -12.43 19.87 -34.54
CA ARG A 213 -13.15 20.34 -35.72
C ARG A 213 -12.11 20.97 -36.64
N ILE A 214 -11.53 20.12 -37.47
CA ILE A 214 -10.86 20.56 -38.69
C ILE A 214 -11.99 21.00 -39.62
N HIS A 215 -12.09 22.30 -39.87
CA HIS A 215 -12.70 22.86 -41.07
C HIS A 215 -11.58 23.40 -41.95
#